data_AF-A0A9E2X4L7-F1
#
_entry.id   AF-A0A9E2X4L7-F1
#
_cell.length_a   1.000
_cell.length_b   1.000
_cell.length_c   1.000
_cell.angle_alpha   90.00
_cell.angle_beta   90.00
_cell.angle_gamma   90.00
#
_symmetry.space_group_name_H-M   'P 1'
#
loop_
_entity.id
_entity.type
_entity.pdbx_description
1 polymer ?
#
loop_
_entity_poly.entity_id
_entity_poly.type
_entity_poly.pdbx_seq_one_letter_code
_entity_poly.pdbx_strand_id
1 'polypeptide(L)'
;MKSQKTTFIAFILSILVTAVFIGCNKDDEDKGPQPTGEEKTYELGAVGTSGVSGTALFEELDDQSVRITLTLSGTSAGGDHPSHIHANSAAEGGGIVLDLTNVDGATGISETIVTELKDGTTVSYESLIGFDGYINVHTAPDNLGTLLAQGDIGSNELTGESEEYTMSAAGSSGVSGSVTFSERMSGETLVVINLTGDPVDSNHPTHIHTGSAASPGGIVIHLSNVVNGFSRTNIAAFNDGTPVTYDDLIAYAGYVNVHNAEGDLGTLVAQGDIGSNKLTGESEEYLLSEVGGSGVSGSVTFSERMNGNTLVVISLTGDASDSNRPTHIHTGSTTSPGGIVIHLSNVKNGASKTNVTAFSDGTAVTYSELITYAGYVNVHNAEGDLGILVAQGNIGSSAAAGTATNYDVANSGMTAYTFTGNGLTNSSNPNITLQRGKTYTFTIDAPGHPFWIKSTQETGSSNAYNSGVTGNGESSGTITFVVPGDAPAKLFYNCEFHAAMTGEINITD
;
A
#
# COMPACT_ATOMS: atom_id res chain seq x y z
N MET A 1 -7.30 12.94 3.43
CA MET A 1 -7.29 13.58 2.08
C MET A 1 -8.05 12.67 1.13
N LYS A 2 -8.89 13.20 0.24
CA LYS A 2 -9.71 12.38 -0.67
C LYS A 2 -8.81 11.48 -1.53
N SER A 3 -9.05 10.16 -1.44
CA SER A 3 -8.49 9.13 -2.33
C SER A 3 -8.57 9.60 -3.78
N GLN A 4 -7.41 9.80 -4.42
CA GLN A 4 -7.35 9.94 -5.86
C GLN A 4 -7.51 8.53 -6.44
N LYS A 5 -8.73 8.24 -6.89
CA LYS A 5 -8.99 7.15 -7.81
C LYS A 5 -8.18 7.43 -9.07
N THR A 6 -7.09 6.71 -9.27
CA THR A 6 -6.33 6.76 -10.52
C THR A 6 -7.14 5.99 -11.57
N THR A 7 -8.10 6.68 -12.20
CA THR A 7 -8.78 6.17 -13.38
C THR A 7 -7.74 5.97 -14.47
N PHE A 8 -7.44 4.72 -14.82
CA PHE A 8 -6.71 4.41 -16.05
C PHE A 8 -7.55 4.97 -17.20
N ILE A 9 -7.05 6.03 -17.84
CA ILE A 9 -7.72 6.61 -19.01
C ILE A 9 -7.50 5.61 -20.16
N ALA A 10 -8.50 4.77 -20.39
CA ALA A 10 -8.64 4.10 -21.67
C ALA A 10 -8.71 5.19 -22.74
N PHE A 11 -7.69 5.23 -23.61
CA PHE A 11 -7.72 6.05 -24.81
C PHE A 11 -8.82 5.47 -25.71
N ILE A 12 -10.06 5.96 -25.55
CA ILE A 12 -11.14 5.73 -26.51
C ILE A 12 -10.73 6.49 -27.77
N LEU A 13 -9.98 5.83 -28.64
CA LEU A 13 -9.83 6.27 -30.02
C LEU A 13 -11.16 5.98 -30.70
N SER A 14 -12.07 6.95 -30.65
CA SER A 14 -13.31 6.92 -31.41
C SER A 14 -12.96 6.97 -32.89
N ILE A 15 -12.79 5.78 -33.49
CA ILE A 15 -12.77 5.64 -34.94
C ILE A 15 -14.22 5.80 -35.39
N LEU A 16 -14.51 6.96 -35.95
CA LEU A 16 -15.75 7.25 -36.65
C LEU A 16 -15.88 6.24 -37.80
N VAL A 17 -16.71 5.21 -37.61
CA VAL A 17 -17.14 4.33 -38.69
C VAL A 17 -17.95 5.18 -39.65
N THR A 18 -17.33 5.59 -40.75
CA THR A 18 -17.99 6.29 -41.83
C THR A 18 -18.89 5.29 -42.54
N ALA A 19 -20.18 5.24 -42.16
CA ALA A 19 -21.19 4.53 -42.92
C ALA A 19 -21.30 5.16 -44.32
N VAL A 20 -20.67 4.54 -45.31
CA VAL A 20 -20.85 4.89 -46.71
C VAL A 20 -22.24 4.39 -47.13
N PHE A 21 -23.24 5.25 -47.02
CA PHE A 21 -24.53 5.03 -47.65
C PHE A 21 -24.37 5.14 -49.16
N ILE A 22 -24.11 4.02 -49.84
CA ILE A 22 -24.23 3.92 -51.29
C ILE A 22 -25.72 3.99 -51.63
N GLY A 23 -26.08 5.02 -52.38
CA GLY A 23 -27.42 5.29 -52.87
C GLY A 23 -27.97 4.13 -53.71
N CYS A 24 -29.27 3.91 -53.52
CA CYS A 24 -30.11 2.90 -54.15
C CYS A 24 -29.85 2.71 -55.66
N ASN A 25 -29.48 1.49 -56.03
CA ASN A 25 -30.06 0.85 -57.21
C ASN A 25 -31.01 -0.25 -56.73
N LYS A 26 -32.22 -0.23 -57.30
CA LYS A 26 -33.26 -1.25 -57.10
C LYS A 26 -32.87 -2.47 -57.94
N ASP A 27 -32.15 -3.39 -57.33
CA ASP A 27 -32.12 -4.77 -57.75
C ASP A 27 -32.22 -5.57 -56.45
N ASP A 28 -33.27 -6.39 -56.32
CA ASP A 28 -33.51 -7.30 -55.20
C ASP A 28 -32.46 -8.43 -55.27
N GLU A 29 -31.21 -8.10 -54.98
CA GLU A 29 -30.21 -9.09 -54.60
C GLU A 29 -30.49 -9.49 -53.14
N ASP A 30 -30.62 -10.78 -52.92
CA ASP A 30 -30.67 -11.38 -51.58
C ASP A 30 -29.46 -10.88 -50.79
N LYS A 31 -29.70 -9.94 -49.87
CA LYS A 31 -28.62 -9.27 -49.12
C LYS A 31 -27.97 -10.20 -48.09
N GLY A 32 -28.42 -11.45 -47.98
CA GLY A 32 -28.05 -12.36 -46.91
C GLY A 32 -28.56 -11.85 -45.54
N PRO A 33 -28.20 -12.54 -44.45
CA PRO A 33 -28.60 -12.14 -43.11
C PRO A 33 -28.04 -10.76 -42.73
N GLN A 34 -28.90 -9.90 -42.19
CA GLN A 34 -28.57 -8.51 -41.84
C GLN A 34 -28.38 -8.36 -40.33
N PRO A 35 -27.50 -7.46 -39.84
CA PRO A 35 -27.38 -7.16 -38.41
C PRO A 35 -28.71 -6.71 -37.79
N THR A 36 -29.03 -7.23 -36.60
CA THR A 36 -30.18 -6.77 -35.80
C THR A 36 -29.90 -5.43 -35.13
N GLY A 37 -28.62 -5.11 -34.91
CA GLY A 37 -28.13 -3.96 -34.16
C GLY A 37 -27.57 -4.31 -32.77
N GLU A 38 -27.76 -5.55 -32.31
CA GLU A 38 -27.10 -6.06 -31.10
C GLU A 38 -25.65 -6.46 -31.45
N GLU A 39 -24.69 -5.83 -30.79
CA GLU A 39 -23.26 -6.03 -31.06
C GLU A 39 -22.40 -5.95 -29.81
N LYS A 40 -21.28 -6.67 -29.81
CA LYS A 40 -20.30 -6.66 -28.71
C LYS A 40 -18.88 -6.74 -29.28
N THR A 41 -18.02 -5.84 -28.83
CA THR A 41 -16.62 -5.78 -29.25
C THR A 41 -15.70 -6.23 -28.12
N TYR A 42 -14.74 -7.08 -28.44
CA TYR A 42 -13.66 -7.51 -27.55
C TYR A 42 -12.31 -7.05 -28.08
N GLU A 43 -11.41 -6.68 -27.17
CA GLU A 43 -10.04 -6.27 -27.52
C GLU A 43 -9.13 -7.50 -27.64
N LEU A 44 -8.27 -7.50 -28.66
CA LEU A 44 -7.24 -8.49 -28.91
C LEU A 44 -5.86 -7.83 -28.75
N GLY A 45 -5.19 -8.18 -27.65
CA GLY A 45 -3.86 -7.67 -27.32
C GLY A 45 -2.75 -8.40 -28.08
N ALA A 46 -1.64 -7.69 -28.33
CA ALA A 46 -0.46 -8.28 -28.94
C ALA A 46 0.18 -9.34 -28.03
N VAL A 47 0.54 -10.47 -28.62
CA VAL A 47 1.27 -11.54 -27.92
C VAL A 47 2.77 -11.44 -28.19
N GLY A 48 3.57 -11.42 -27.11
CA GLY A 48 5.02 -11.30 -27.20
C GLY A 48 5.44 -9.98 -27.86
N THR A 49 6.28 -10.07 -28.89
CA THR A 49 6.79 -8.90 -29.63
C THR A 49 6.12 -8.72 -30.98
N SER A 50 4.94 -9.32 -31.21
CA SER A 50 4.28 -9.30 -32.52
C SER A 50 3.93 -7.87 -32.98
N GLY A 51 3.56 -6.99 -32.03
CA GLY A 51 3.00 -5.67 -32.31
C GLY A 51 1.62 -5.70 -32.98
N VAL A 52 1.02 -6.89 -33.16
CA VAL A 52 -0.30 -7.06 -33.78
C VAL A 52 -1.37 -6.98 -32.73
N SER A 53 -2.33 -6.08 -32.87
CA SER A 53 -3.46 -5.92 -31.94
C SER A 53 -4.70 -5.46 -32.69
N GLY A 54 -5.88 -5.58 -32.09
CA GLY A 54 -7.12 -5.22 -32.77
C GLY A 54 -8.34 -5.60 -31.98
N THR A 55 -9.46 -5.84 -32.68
CA THR A 55 -10.74 -6.17 -32.05
C THR A 55 -11.42 -7.36 -32.71
N ALA A 56 -12.34 -7.97 -31.96
CA ALA A 56 -13.33 -8.93 -32.43
C ALA A 56 -14.73 -8.38 -32.18
N LEU A 57 -15.48 -8.07 -33.24
CA LEU A 57 -16.86 -7.61 -33.19
C LEU A 57 -17.80 -8.79 -33.42
N PHE A 58 -18.72 -9.01 -32.48
CA PHE A 58 -19.78 -10.02 -32.57
C PHE A 58 -21.09 -9.27 -32.84
N GLU A 59 -21.79 -9.64 -33.92
CA GLU A 59 -23.07 -9.04 -34.31
C GLU A 59 -24.13 -10.13 -34.43
N GLU A 60 -25.29 -9.92 -33.81
CA GLU A 60 -26.46 -10.77 -34.06
C GLU A 60 -27.07 -10.44 -35.43
N LEU A 61 -27.40 -11.48 -36.20
CA LEU A 61 -28.07 -11.35 -37.49
C LEU A 61 -29.56 -11.71 -37.40
N ASP A 62 -30.36 -11.22 -38.35
CA ASP A 62 -31.83 -11.39 -38.39
C ASP A 62 -32.30 -12.84 -38.60
N ASP A 63 -31.40 -13.75 -38.97
CA ASP A 63 -31.63 -15.19 -39.02
C ASP A 63 -31.17 -15.94 -37.76
N GLN A 64 -30.78 -15.20 -36.70
CA GLN A 64 -30.21 -15.68 -35.42
C GLN A 64 -28.79 -16.23 -35.50
N SER A 65 -28.13 -16.20 -36.67
CA SER A 65 -26.70 -16.46 -36.74
C SER A 65 -25.89 -15.29 -36.16
N VAL A 66 -24.61 -15.52 -35.90
CA VAL A 66 -23.70 -14.50 -35.37
C VAL A 66 -22.60 -14.24 -36.37
N ARG A 67 -22.42 -12.97 -36.76
CA ARG A 67 -21.24 -12.53 -37.52
C ARG A 67 -20.13 -12.16 -36.55
N ILE A 68 -18.95 -12.69 -36.78
CA ILE A 68 -17.73 -12.38 -36.04
C ILE A 68 -16.74 -11.74 -37.01
N THR A 69 -16.44 -10.47 -36.76
CA THR A 69 -15.51 -9.68 -37.56
C THR A 69 -14.25 -9.39 -36.76
N LEU A 70 -13.10 -9.88 -37.21
CA LEU A 70 -11.81 -9.52 -36.64
C LEU A 70 -11.23 -8.35 -37.42
N THR A 71 -10.72 -7.34 -36.72
CA THR A 71 -10.03 -6.18 -37.31
C THR A 71 -8.71 -5.97 -36.58
N LEU A 72 -7.60 -6.32 -37.23
CA LEU A 72 -6.25 -6.24 -36.69
C LEU A 72 -5.42 -5.15 -37.36
N SER A 73 -4.56 -4.53 -36.56
CA SER A 73 -3.52 -3.60 -36.98
C SER A 73 -2.14 -4.24 -36.78
N GLY A 74 -1.18 -3.90 -37.64
CA GLY A 74 0.19 -4.40 -37.57
C GLY A 74 0.42 -5.75 -38.28
N THR A 75 -0.56 -6.28 -38.99
CA THR A 75 -0.39 -7.48 -39.83
C THR A 75 0.53 -7.22 -41.02
N SER A 76 1.10 -8.28 -41.58
CA SER A 76 2.00 -8.19 -42.73
C SER A 76 1.28 -8.56 -44.02
N ALA A 77 1.40 -7.72 -45.06
CA ALA A 77 0.77 -7.97 -46.37
C ALA A 77 1.18 -9.31 -46.97
N GLY A 78 0.20 -10.09 -47.43
CA GLY A 78 0.38 -11.46 -47.92
C GLY A 78 0.44 -12.52 -46.82
N GLY A 79 0.27 -12.13 -45.55
CA GLY A 79 0.01 -13.05 -44.45
C GLY A 79 -1.38 -13.66 -44.54
N ASP A 80 -1.50 -14.90 -44.08
CA ASP A 80 -2.76 -15.63 -43.90
C ASP A 80 -2.77 -16.10 -42.45
N HIS A 81 -3.64 -15.54 -41.61
CA HIS A 81 -3.54 -15.67 -40.16
C HIS A 81 -4.73 -16.47 -39.60
N PRO A 82 -4.55 -17.78 -39.34
CA PRO A 82 -5.59 -18.62 -38.73
C PRO A 82 -6.07 -18.02 -37.42
N SER A 83 -7.37 -18.08 -37.17
CA SER A 83 -7.99 -17.55 -35.97
C SER A 83 -9.03 -18.51 -35.42
N HIS A 84 -9.12 -18.60 -34.11
CA HIS A 84 -9.96 -19.59 -33.44
C HIS A 84 -10.56 -19.03 -32.15
N ILE A 85 -11.77 -19.48 -31.80
CA ILE A 85 -12.27 -19.39 -30.42
C ILE A 85 -11.91 -20.68 -29.70
N HIS A 86 -11.37 -20.52 -28.50
CA HIS A 86 -11.03 -21.59 -27.56
C HIS A 86 -11.93 -21.53 -26.32
N ALA A 87 -12.08 -22.66 -25.64
CA ALA A 87 -12.74 -22.73 -24.32
C ALA A 87 -11.82 -22.24 -23.18
N ASN A 88 -12.42 -21.91 -22.04
CA ASN A 88 -11.80 -21.36 -20.83
C ASN A 88 -11.23 -19.94 -21.04
N SER A 89 -10.49 -19.40 -20.06
CA SER A 89 -9.76 -18.16 -20.25
C SER A 89 -8.43 -18.36 -20.99
N ALA A 90 -7.91 -17.30 -21.59
CA ALA A 90 -6.59 -17.26 -22.22
C ALA A 90 -5.44 -17.59 -21.24
N ALA A 91 -5.66 -17.41 -19.93
CA ALA A 91 -4.68 -17.75 -18.90
C ALA A 91 -4.62 -19.26 -18.62
N GLU A 92 -5.75 -19.96 -18.72
CA GLU A 92 -5.85 -21.41 -18.55
C GLU A 92 -5.57 -22.17 -19.84
N GLY A 93 -5.92 -21.55 -20.97
CA GLY A 93 -5.95 -22.18 -22.28
C GLY A 93 -7.09 -23.18 -22.43
N GLY A 94 -7.25 -23.71 -23.64
CA GLY A 94 -8.29 -24.70 -23.91
C GLY A 94 -8.29 -25.19 -25.34
N GLY A 95 -9.17 -26.15 -25.62
CA GLY A 95 -9.37 -26.69 -26.97
C GLY A 95 -10.07 -25.67 -27.88
N ILE A 96 -9.84 -25.80 -29.19
CA ILE A 96 -10.54 -25.00 -30.20
C ILE A 96 -11.99 -25.46 -30.27
N VAL A 97 -12.93 -24.52 -30.05
CA VAL A 97 -14.38 -24.76 -30.13
C VAL A 97 -14.99 -24.21 -31.42
N LEU A 98 -14.34 -23.24 -32.07
CA LEU A 98 -14.79 -22.61 -33.31
C LEU A 98 -13.59 -22.24 -34.19
N ASP A 99 -13.65 -22.61 -35.47
CA ASP A 99 -12.74 -22.07 -36.48
C ASP A 99 -13.31 -20.75 -37.02
N LEU A 100 -12.48 -19.73 -37.10
CA LEU A 100 -12.81 -18.49 -37.77
C LEU A 100 -12.12 -18.45 -39.13
N THR A 101 -12.71 -17.72 -40.07
CA THR A 101 -12.03 -17.36 -41.31
C THR A 101 -10.69 -16.69 -40.98
N ASN A 102 -9.63 -17.08 -41.69
CA ASN A 102 -8.31 -16.50 -41.47
C ASN A 102 -8.33 -14.99 -41.70
N VAL A 103 -7.55 -14.25 -40.91
CA VAL A 103 -7.34 -12.81 -41.10
C VAL A 103 -6.39 -12.60 -42.27
N ASP A 104 -6.85 -11.85 -43.28
CA ASP A 104 -6.02 -11.44 -44.43
C ASP A 104 -4.99 -10.43 -43.94
N GLY A 105 -3.70 -10.76 -44.07
CA GLY A 105 -2.62 -9.92 -43.54
C GLY A 105 -2.46 -8.57 -44.26
N ALA A 106 -3.00 -8.40 -45.47
CA ALA A 106 -2.98 -7.13 -46.20
C ALA A 106 -4.07 -6.16 -45.74
N THR A 107 -5.26 -6.68 -45.39
CA THR A 107 -6.37 -5.85 -44.90
C THR A 107 -6.46 -5.80 -43.38
N GLY A 108 -5.94 -6.81 -42.70
CA GLY A 108 -6.10 -7.04 -41.26
C GLY A 108 -7.50 -7.52 -40.88
N ILE A 109 -8.34 -7.91 -41.84
CA ILE A 109 -9.76 -8.19 -41.60
C ILE A 109 -10.13 -9.65 -41.91
N SER A 110 -11.00 -10.24 -41.10
CA SER A 110 -11.75 -11.47 -41.41
C SER A 110 -13.20 -11.36 -40.98
N GLU A 111 -14.09 -12.07 -41.68
CA GLU A 111 -15.50 -12.22 -41.29
C GLU A 111 -15.88 -13.71 -41.27
N THR A 112 -16.61 -14.13 -40.24
CA THR A 112 -17.13 -15.49 -40.09
C THR A 112 -18.59 -15.41 -39.63
N ILE A 113 -19.50 -16.15 -40.28
CA ILE A 113 -20.89 -16.29 -39.81
C ILE A 113 -21.04 -17.69 -39.22
N VAL A 114 -21.57 -17.77 -37.99
CA VAL A 114 -21.63 -19.02 -37.23
C VAL A 114 -23.01 -19.27 -36.64
N THR A 115 -23.37 -20.56 -36.60
CA THR A 115 -24.63 -21.06 -36.02
C THR A 115 -24.40 -22.26 -35.09
N GLU A 116 -23.21 -22.86 -35.11
CA GLU A 116 -22.83 -23.97 -34.22
C GLU A 116 -21.33 -23.97 -33.90
N LEU A 117 -20.98 -24.58 -32.77
CA LEU A 117 -19.61 -24.97 -32.42
C LEU A 117 -19.20 -26.22 -33.20
N LYS A 118 -17.90 -26.55 -33.15
CA LYS A 118 -17.36 -27.75 -33.82
C LYS A 118 -17.97 -29.08 -33.38
N ASP A 119 -18.55 -29.15 -32.19
CA ASP A 119 -19.22 -30.35 -31.67
C ASP A 119 -20.70 -30.45 -32.09
N GLY A 120 -21.20 -29.48 -32.87
CA GLY A 120 -22.59 -29.38 -33.30
C GLY A 120 -23.52 -28.69 -32.30
N THR A 121 -22.98 -28.17 -31.19
CA THR A 121 -23.76 -27.34 -30.26
C THR A 121 -24.15 -26.05 -30.94
N THR A 122 -25.45 -25.79 -31.08
CA THR A 122 -25.96 -24.54 -31.65
C THR A 122 -25.51 -23.34 -30.81
N VAL A 123 -25.08 -22.27 -31.48
CA VAL A 123 -24.73 -20.99 -30.84
C VAL A 123 -25.72 -19.90 -31.22
N SER A 124 -25.89 -18.98 -30.30
CA SER A 124 -26.63 -17.72 -30.44
C SER A 124 -25.73 -16.57 -30.00
N TYR A 125 -26.12 -15.33 -30.34
CA TYR A 125 -25.42 -14.13 -29.88
C TYR A 125 -25.28 -14.11 -28.36
N GLU A 126 -26.40 -14.29 -27.64
CA GLU A 126 -26.44 -14.31 -26.17
C GLU A 126 -25.48 -15.36 -25.58
N SER A 127 -25.48 -16.58 -26.14
CA SER A 127 -24.59 -17.63 -25.66
C SER A 127 -23.10 -17.33 -25.91
N LEU A 128 -22.77 -16.62 -26.98
CA LEU A 128 -21.39 -16.27 -27.31
C LEU A 128 -20.87 -15.09 -26.47
N ILE A 129 -21.72 -14.11 -26.17
CA ILE A 129 -21.33 -12.99 -25.30
C ILE A 129 -21.27 -13.36 -23.81
N GLY A 130 -21.81 -14.52 -23.42
CA GLY A 130 -21.63 -15.12 -22.10
C GLY A 130 -20.66 -16.29 -22.08
N PHE A 131 -19.97 -16.58 -23.20
CA PHE A 131 -19.16 -17.78 -23.35
C PHE A 131 -17.87 -17.71 -22.51
N ASP A 132 -17.52 -18.82 -21.88
CA ASP A 132 -16.22 -19.02 -21.25
C ASP A 132 -15.18 -19.38 -22.32
N GLY A 133 -14.61 -18.35 -22.94
CA GLY A 133 -13.66 -18.52 -24.02
C GLY A 133 -12.67 -17.37 -24.21
N TYR A 134 -11.78 -17.59 -25.19
CA TYR A 134 -10.83 -16.59 -25.68
C TYR A 134 -10.54 -16.79 -27.17
N ILE A 135 -10.09 -15.73 -27.82
CA ILE A 135 -9.67 -15.74 -29.23
C ILE A 135 -8.16 -15.79 -29.33
N ASN A 136 -7.66 -16.62 -30.23
CA ASN A 136 -6.27 -16.63 -30.69
C ASN A 136 -6.19 -16.26 -32.17
N VAL A 137 -5.19 -15.47 -32.52
CA VAL A 137 -4.77 -15.22 -33.90
C VAL A 137 -3.34 -15.72 -34.08
N HIS A 138 -3.11 -16.57 -35.06
CA HIS A 138 -1.85 -17.26 -35.29
C HIS A 138 -1.04 -16.60 -36.43
N THR A 139 0.27 -16.86 -36.45
CA THR A 139 1.15 -16.32 -37.49
C THR A 139 0.87 -16.85 -38.89
N ALA A 140 0.66 -18.17 -39.05
CA ALA A 140 0.43 -18.82 -40.34
C ALA A 140 -0.25 -20.19 -40.16
N PRO A 141 -0.90 -20.76 -41.21
CA PRO A 141 -1.57 -22.06 -41.16
C PRO A 141 -0.66 -23.24 -40.80
N ASP A 142 0.61 -23.17 -41.18
CA ASP A 142 1.64 -24.15 -40.86
C ASP A 142 2.39 -23.86 -39.55
N ASN A 143 2.06 -22.75 -38.87
CA ASN A 143 2.65 -22.36 -37.58
C ASN A 143 1.60 -21.83 -36.59
N LEU A 144 0.75 -22.74 -36.11
CA LEU A 144 -0.22 -22.44 -35.04
C LEU A 144 0.43 -22.25 -33.66
N GLY A 145 1.71 -22.61 -33.49
CA GLY A 145 2.41 -22.47 -32.20
C GLY A 145 2.79 -21.03 -31.87
N THR A 146 2.85 -20.14 -32.86
CA THR A 146 3.18 -18.71 -32.66
C THR A 146 1.93 -17.85 -32.80
N LEU A 147 1.59 -17.13 -31.74
CA LEU A 147 0.45 -16.21 -31.69
C LEU A 147 0.87 -14.78 -32.08
N LEU A 148 -0.03 -14.09 -32.76
CA LEU A 148 0.07 -12.66 -33.07
C LEU A 148 -0.72 -11.84 -32.06
N ALA A 149 -2.00 -12.20 -31.85
CA ALA A 149 -2.89 -11.50 -30.94
C ALA A 149 -3.76 -12.50 -30.16
N GLN A 150 -4.21 -12.10 -28.97
CA GLN A 150 -5.04 -12.91 -28.08
C GLN A 150 -5.95 -11.99 -27.26
N GLY A 151 -7.17 -12.44 -26.97
CA GLY A 151 -8.07 -11.72 -26.07
C GLY A 151 -9.14 -12.63 -25.48
N ASP A 152 -9.44 -12.42 -24.20
CA ASP A 152 -10.56 -13.06 -23.52
C ASP A 152 -11.90 -12.53 -24.05
N ILE A 153 -12.90 -13.39 -24.15
CA ILE A 153 -14.26 -13.03 -24.59
C ILE A 153 -15.29 -13.49 -23.56
N GLY A 154 -16.51 -13.00 -23.71
CA GLY A 154 -17.66 -13.41 -22.92
C GLY A 154 -17.43 -13.28 -21.42
N SER A 155 -17.62 -14.37 -20.66
CA SER A 155 -17.47 -14.34 -19.19
C SER A 155 -16.05 -14.03 -18.73
N ASN A 156 -15.06 -14.19 -19.60
CA ASN A 156 -13.66 -13.89 -19.30
C ASN A 156 -13.28 -12.43 -19.56
N GLU A 157 -14.15 -11.62 -20.18
CA GLU A 157 -13.87 -10.18 -20.34
C GLU A 157 -13.62 -9.53 -18.97
N LEU A 158 -12.68 -8.58 -18.91
CA LEU A 158 -12.42 -7.83 -17.69
C LEU A 158 -13.46 -6.73 -17.49
N THR A 159 -13.91 -6.53 -16.26
CA THR A 159 -14.84 -5.42 -15.91
C THR A 159 -14.17 -4.04 -15.98
N GLY A 160 -12.84 -4.04 -15.96
CA GLY A 160 -12.01 -2.84 -15.79
C GLY A 160 -11.73 -2.53 -14.32
N GLU A 161 -12.39 -3.21 -13.38
CA GLU A 161 -12.00 -3.16 -11.97
C GLU A 161 -10.71 -3.96 -11.74
N SER A 162 -9.77 -3.34 -11.04
CA SER A 162 -8.51 -3.96 -10.70
C SER A 162 -7.89 -3.34 -9.45
N GLU A 163 -7.01 -4.10 -8.81
CA GLU A 163 -6.23 -3.67 -7.67
C GLU A 163 -4.79 -4.16 -7.80
N GLU A 164 -3.83 -3.27 -7.56
CA GLU A 164 -2.39 -3.55 -7.65
C GLU A 164 -1.74 -3.53 -6.27
N TYR A 165 -0.91 -4.53 -6.00
CA TYR A 165 -0.15 -4.68 -4.78
C TYR A 165 1.35 -4.74 -5.11
N THR A 166 2.14 -4.01 -4.32
CA THR A 166 3.60 -4.00 -4.48
C THR A 166 4.24 -5.25 -3.90
N MET A 167 5.19 -5.82 -4.64
CA MET A 167 6.05 -6.90 -4.20
C MET A 167 7.46 -6.36 -3.93
N SER A 168 7.97 -6.62 -2.73
CA SER A 168 9.32 -6.24 -2.32
C SER A 168 10.27 -7.43 -2.40
N ALA A 169 11.56 -7.13 -2.61
CA ALA A 169 12.62 -8.13 -2.53
C ALA A 169 12.61 -8.84 -1.18
N ALA A 170 12.70 -10.17 -1.24
CA ALA A 170 12.95 -10.99 -0.08
C ALA A 170 14.47 -11.22 0.06
N GLY A 171 14.99 -10.98 1.27
CA GLY A 171 16.42 -11.08 1.54
C GLY A 171 17.26 -10.15 0.65
N SER A 172 18.30 -10.69 0.02
CA SER A 172 19.22 -9.96 -0.86
C SER A 172 18.98 -10.23 -2.35
N SER A 173 17.79 -10.72 -2.74
CA SER A 173 17.49 -11.08 -4.13
C SER A 173 17.59 -9.89 -5.09
N GLY A 174 17.20 -8.70 -4.63
CA GLY A 174 17.03 -7.51 -5.47
C GLY A 174 15.82 -7.58 -6.41
N VAL A 175 15.03 -8.66 -6.37
CA VAL A 175 13.85 -8.86 -7.22
C VAL A 175 12.63 -8.20 -6.58
N SER A 176 11.99 -7.27 -7.28
CA SER A 176 10.77 -6.59 -6.81
C SER A 176 9.71 -6.63 -7.91
N GLY A 177 8.52 -6.09 -7.68
CA GLY A 177 7.49 -6.09 -8.72
C GLY A 177 6.12 -5.68 -8.24
N SER A 178 5.11 -6.13 -8.97
CA SER A 178 3.71 -6.02 -8.59
C SER A 178 2.93 -7.29 -8.87
N VAL A 179 1.84 -7.45 -8.11
CA VAL A 179 0.77 -8.39 -8.40
C VAL A 179 -0.51 -7.58 -8.61
N THR A 180 -1.20 -7.82 -9.72
CA THR A 180 -2.44 -7.14 -10.09
C THR A 180 -3.57 -8.15 -10.11
N PHE A 181 -4.66 -7.85 -9.41
CA PHE A 181 -5.91 -8.59 -9.46
C PHE A 181 -6.86 -7.81 -10.36
N SER A 182 -7.44 -8.45 -11.36
CA SER A 182 -8.45 -7.86 -12.24
C SER A 182 -9.71 -8.71 -12.23
N GLU A 183 -10.85 -8.06 -12.08
CA GLU A 183 -12.14 -8.72 -12.05
C GLU A 183 -12.59 -9.11 -13.48
N ARG A 184 -13.08 -10.35 -13.62
CA ARG A 184 -13.73 -10.84 -14.84
C ARG A 184 -15.25 -10.70 -14.74
N MET A 185 -15.95 -10.66 -15.87
CA MET A 185 -17.43 -10.65 -15.92
C MET A 185 -18.07 -11.86 -15.21
N SER A 186 -17.34 -12.98 -15.09
CA SER A 186 -17.74 -14.15 -14.30
C SER A 186 -17.72 -13.92 -12.78
N GLY A 187 -17.09 -12.84 -12.30
CA GLY A 187 -16.78 -12.61 -10.88
C GLY A 187 -15.48 -13.28 -10.41
N GLU A 188 -14.81 -14.03 -11.29
CA GLU A 188 -13.49 -14.62 -11.04
C GLU A 188 -12.37 -13.57 -11.13
N THR A 189 -11.17 -13.94 -10.70
CA THR A 189 -10.01 -13.03 -10.69
C THR A 189 -8.92 -13.47 -11.64
N LEU A 190 -8.53 -12.59 -12.56
CA LEU A 190 -7.26 -12.69 -13.26
C LEU A 190 -6.15 -12.09 -12.39
N VAL A 191 -5.18 -12.91 -12.00
CA VAL A 191 -3.97 -12.48 -11.31
C VAL A 191 -2.81 -12.41 -12.27
N VAL A 192 -2.18 -11.24 -12.37
CA VAL A 192 -0.96 -11.02 -13.17
C VAL A 192 0.18 -10.61 -12.24
N ILE A 193 1.34 -11.23 -12.39
CA ILE A 193 2.55 -10.86 -11.64
C ILE A 193 3.61 -10.39 -12.62
N ASN A 194 4.18 -9.22 -12.33
CA ASN A 194 5.29 -8.63 -13.07
C ASN A 194 6.46 -8.35 -12.12
N LEU A 195 7.59 -9.03 -12.32
CA LEU A 195 8.81 -8.83 -11.55
C LEU A 195 9.84 -8.03 -12.35
N THR A 196 10.59 -7.21 -11.63
CA THR A 196 11.72 -6.41 -12.09
C THR A 196 12.99 -6.90 -11.40
N GLY A 197 14.09 -6.97 -12.15
CA GLY A 197 15.36 -7.51 -11.65
C GLY A 197 15.41 -9.03 -11.61
N ASP A 198 14.40 -9.70 -12.17
CA ASP A 198 14.35 -11.16 -12.25
C ASP A 198 15.36 -11.71 -13.29
N PRO A 199 16.13 -12.78 -12.97
CA PRO A 199 17.04 -13.38 -13.94
C PRO A 199 16.33 -13.94 -15.17
N VAL A 200 17.02 -13.93 -16.32
CA VAL A 200 16.56 -14.62 -17.52
C VAL A 200 16.58 -16.14 -17.29
N ASP A 201 15.63 -16.83 -17.91
CA ASP A 201 15.35 -18.27 -17.79
C ASP A 201 15.01 -18.71 -16.35
N SER A 202 14.49 -17.79 -15.54
CA SER A 202 13.95 -18.08 -14.22
C SER A 202 12.61 -18.82 -14.30
N ASN A 203 12.30 -19.59 -13.26
CA ASN A 203 11.02 -20.27 -13.10
C ASN A 203 10.70 -20.39 -11.60
N HIS A 204 9.81 -19.53 -11.12
CA HIS A 204 9.55 -19.33 -9.71
C HIS A 204 8.17 -19.86 -9.30
N PRO A 205 8.10 -20.90 -8.47
CA PRO A 205 6.85 -21.30 -7.84
C PRO A 205 6.25 -20.14 -7.05
N THR A 206 4.94 -19.96 -7.15
CA THR A 206 4.26 -18.78 -6.60
C THR A 206 2.94 -19.16 -5.93
N HIS A 207 2.64 -18.54 -4.79
CA HIS A 207 1.51 -18.91 -3.95
C HIS A 207 0.86 -17.69 -3.28
N ILE A 208 -0.45 -17.77 -3.05
CA ILE A 208 -1.16 -16.92 -2.09
C ILE A 208 -1.28 -17.67 -0.76
N HIS A 209 -1.04 -16.97 0.34
CA HIS A 209 -1.07 -17.49 1.69
C HIS A 209 -2.06 -16.73 2.60
N THR A 210 -2.59 -17.39 3.64
CA THR A 210 -3.22 -16.72 4.81
C THR A 210 -2.19 -15.89 5.58
N GLY A 211 -2.63 -14.87 6.30
CA GLY A 211 -1.74 -14.11 7.21
C GLY A 211 -1.12 -12.92 6.48
N SER A 212 0.13 -12.58 6.77
CA SER A 212 0.85 -11.48 6.09
C SER A 212 2.31 -11.83 5.88
N ALA A 213 3.03 -11.10 5.03
CA ALA A 213 4.47 -11.27 4.85
C ALA A 213 5.26 -11.10 6.17
N ALA A 214 4.72 -10.32 7.12
CA ALA A 214 5.29 -10.13 8.46
C ALA A 214 4.85 -11.19 9.50
N SER A 215 3.79 -11.94 9.21
CA SER A 215 3.29 -13.05 10.04
C SER A 215 2.79 -14.17 9.11
N PRO A 216 3.71 -14.97 8.55
CA PRO A 216 3.40 -15.97 7.52
C PRO A 216 2.37 -17.00 7.97
N GLY A 217 1.56 -17.47 7.02
CA GLY A 217 0.57 -18.54 7.22
C GLY A 217 0.63 -19.58 6.11
N GLY A 218 -0.37 -20.48 6.08
CA GLY A 218 -0.45 -21.58 5.12
C GLY A 218 -0.78 -21.12 3.70
N ILE A 219 -0.43 -21.95 2.72
CA ILE A 219 -0.79 -21.76 1.29
C ILE A 219 -2.30 -21.99 1.13
N VAL A 220 -2.96 -21.11 0.38
CA VAL A 220 -4.40 -21.24 0.06
C VAL A 220 -4.69 -21.31 -1.43
N ILE A 221 -3.84 -20.72 -2.29
CA ILE A 221 -3.98 -20.76 -3.75
C ILE A 221 -2.61 -21.00 -4.37
N HIS A 222 -2.52 -22.00 -5.25
CA HIS A 222 -1.38 -22.15 -6.16
C HIS A 222 -1.54 -21.21 -7.36
N LEU A 223 -0.49 -20.45 -7.67
CA LEU A 223 -0.44 -19.61 -8.86
C LEU A 223 0.46 -20.28 -9.91
N SER A 224 0.24 -19.92 -11.17
CA SER A 224 1.20 -20.21 -12.24
C SER A 224 2.57 -19.70 -11.84
N ASN A 225 3.61 -20.46 -12.15
CA ASN A 225 4.97 -20.02 -11.87
C ASN A 225 5.29 -18.73 -12.61
N VAL A 226 6.06 -17.85 -11.98
CA VAL A 226 6.61 -16.67 -12.63
C VAL A 226 7.82 -17.09 -13.45
N VAL A 227 7.71 -16.94 -14.77
CA VAL A 227 8.74 -17.30 -15.73
C VAL A 227 9.23 -16.03 -16.39
N ASN A 228 10.54 -15.75 -16.32
CA ASN A 228 11.12 -14.51 -16.86
C ASN A 228 10.40 -13.25 -16.36
N GLY A 229 10.10 -13.22 -15.06
CA GLY A 229 9.42 -12.12 -14.41
C GLY A 229 7.93 -11.94 -14.73
N PHE A 230 7.29 -12.86 -15.48
CA PHE A 230 5.87 -12.75 -15.80
C PHE A 230 5.07 -14.01 -15.45
N SER A 231 3.85 -13.84 -14.93
CA SER A 231 2.84 -14.90 -14.90
C SER A 231 1.42 -14.35 -14.99
N ARG A 232 0.50 -15.22 -15.37
CA ARG A 232 -0.95 -15.00 -15.30
C ARG A 232 -1.64 -16.25 -14.78
N THR A 233 -2.66 -16.07 -13.94
CA THR A 233 -3.44 -17.15 -13.35
C THR A 233 -4.90 -16.72 -13.26
N ASN A 234 -5.83 -17.59 -13.67
CA ASN A 234 -7.25 -17.41 -13.39
C ASN A 234 -7.58 -18.05 -12.03
N ILE A 235 -8.34 -17.36 -11.18
CA ILE A 235 -8.74 -17.86 -9.86
C ILE A 235 -10.26 -17.85 -9.76
N ALA A 236 -10.82 -19.05 -9.63
CA ALA A 236 -12.24 -19.31 -9.37
C ALA A 236 -12.50 -19.95 -7.99
N ALA A 237 -11.47 -20.54 -7.37
CA ALA A 237 -11.59 -21.26 -6.10
C ALA A 237 -10.26 -21.29 -5.34
N PHE A 238 -10.33 -21.53 -4.02
CA PHE A 238 -9.21 -21.95 -3.20
C PHE A 238 -8.75 -23.37 -3.55
N ASN A 239 -7.55 -23.75 -3.10
CA ASN A 239 -6.99 -25.09 -3.33
C ASN A 239 -7.86 -26.24 -2.76
N ASP A 240 -8.76 -25.96 -1.81
CA ASP A 240 -9.69 -26.94 -1.26
C ASP A 240 -10.99 -27.08 -2.06
N GLY A 241 -11.14 -26.33 -3.16
CA GLY A 241 -12.30 -26.32 -4.04
C GLY A 241 -13.40 -25.35 -3.61
N THR A 242 -13.23 -24.60 -2.52
CA THR A 242 -14.18 -23.55 -2.12
C THR A 242 -14.16 -22.42 -3.14
N PRO A 243 -15.28 -22.06 -3.78
CA PRO A 243 -15.33 -20.94 -4.72
C PRO A 243 -14.91 -19.62 -4.07
N VAL A 244 -14.25 -18.76 -4.84
CA VAL A 244 -13.81 -17.43 -4.39
C VAL A 244 -13.98 -16.42 -5.51
N THR A 245 -14.53 -15.25 -5.19
CA THR A 245 -14.71 -14.15 -6.13
C THR A 245 -13.60 -13.12 -6.03
N TYR A 246 -13.57 -12.17 -6.97
CA TYR A 246 -12.72 -10.98 -6.88
C TYR A 246 -12.93 -10.21 -5.58
N ASP A 247 -14.18 -9.89 -5.23
CA ASP A 247 -14.50 -9.16 -4.00
C ASP A 247 -14.01 -9.90 -2.74
N ASP A 248 -14.12 -11.23 -2.72
CA ASP A 248 -13.62 -12.05 -1.62
C ASP A 248 -12.09 -11.93 -1.50
N LEU A 249 -11.34 -11.95 -2.62
CA LEU A 249 -9.89 -11.79 -2.63
C LEU A 249 -9.44 -10.36 -2.27
N ILE A 250 -10.20 -9.33 -2.63
CA ILE A 250 -9.94 -7.95 -2.19
C ILE A 250 -10.13 -7.81 -0.68
N ALA A 251 -11.13 -8.49 -0.10
CA ALA A 251 -11.34 -8.50 1.35
C ALA A 251 -10.36 -9.43 2.11
N TYR A 252 -9.73 -10.38 1.41
CA TYR A 252 -8.90 -11.41 2.00
C TYR A 252 -7.63 -10.86 2.67
N ALA A 253 -7.36 -11.27 3.92
CA ALA A 253 -6.12 -10.94 4.61
C ALA A 253 -5.03 -11.97 4.26
N GLY A 254 -4.33 -11.71 3.16
CA GLY A 254 -3.29 -12.60 2.64
C GLY A 254 -2.01 -11.90 2.20
N TYR A 255 -1.10 -12.70 1.66
CA TYR A 255 0.13 -12.24 1.01
C TYR A 255 0.56 -13.22 -0.08
N VAL A 256 1.34 -12.74 -1.04
CA VAL A 256 1.92 -13.51 -2.15
C VAL A 256 3.40 -13.77 -1.86
N ASN A 257 3.84 -15.00 -2.15
CA ASN A 257 5.23 -15.41 -2.12
C ASN A 257 5.69 -15.87 -3.51
N VAL A 258 6.88 -15.43 -3.90
CA VAL A 258 7.61 -15.94 -5.06
C VAL A 258 8.88 -16.63 -4.56
N HIS A 259 8.95 -17.93 -4.78
CA HIS A 259 10.08 -18.78 -4.36
C HIS A 259 11.23 -18.71 -5.37
N ASN A 260 12.43 -19.11 -4.96
CA ASN A 260 13.62 -19.06 -5.83
C ASN A 260 13.62 -20.09 -6.97
N ALA A 261 13.16 -21.32 -6.69
CA ALA A 261 13.01 -22.38 -7.68
C ALA A 261 12.19 -23.56 -7.09
N GLU A 262 11.70 -24.46 -7.93
CA GLU A 262 11.00 -25.69 -7.52
C GLU A 262 11.83 -26.56 -6.56
N GLY A 263 13.15 -26.60 -6.75
CA GLY A 263 14.09 -27.31 -5.87
C GLY A 263 14.49 -26.55 -4.59
N ASP A 264 14.05 -25.30 -4.43
CA ASP A 264 14.44 -24.40 -3.35
C ASP A 264 13.25 -23.51 -2.92
N LEU A 265 12.20 -24.15 -2.41
CA LEU A 265 11.02 -23.46 -1.88
C LEU A 265 11.29 -22.73 -0.55
N GLY A 266 12.42 -23.00 0.11
CA GLY A 266 12.78 -22.34 1.37
C GLY A 266 13.28 -20.90 1.18
N THR A 267 13.78 -20.58 -0.02
CA THR A 267 14.29 -19.26 -0.36
C THR A 267 13.23 -18.49 -1.14
N LEU A 268 12.89 -17.28 -0.68
CA LEU A 268 12.01 -16.36 -1.39
C LEU A 268 12.82 -15.34 -2.17
N VAL A 269 12.34 -14.95 -3.34
CA VAL A 269 12.91 -13.85 -4.14
C VAL A 269 12.09 -12.58 -4.02
N ALA A 270 10.77 -12.68 -3.91
CA ALA A 270 9.89 -11.53 -3.69
C ALA A 270 8.66 -11.93 -2.87
N GLN A 271 8.08 -10.98 -2.17
CA GLN A 271 6.83 -11.16 -1.42
C GLN A 271 6.07 -9.83 -1.27
N GLY A 272 4.76 -9.89 -1.09
CA GLY A 272 3.92 -8.71 -0.91
C GLY A 272 2.59 -9.03 -0.26
N ASP A 273 2.11 -8.14 0.61
CA ASP A 273 0.78 -8.25 1.21
C ASP A 273 -0.30 -7.90 0.18
N ILE A 274 -1.43 -8.62 0.22
CA ILE A 274 -2.57 -8.45 -0.70
C ILE A 274 -3.89 -8.28 0.05
N GLY A 275 -4.94 -7.95 -0.71
CA GLY A 275 -6.31 -7.76 -0.21
C GLY A 275 -6.34 -6.76 0.94
N SER A 276 -6.99 -7.14 2.04
CA SER A 276 -7.18 -6.23 3.18
C SER A 276 -5.90 -5.96 3.99
N ASN A 277 -4.80 -6.68 3.71
CA ASN A 277 -3.50 -6.33 4.27
C ASN A 277 -2.80 -5.18 3.53
N LYS A 278 -3.29 -4.75 2.37
CA LYS A 278 -2.71 -3.59 1.66
C LYS A 278 -2.60 -2.39 2.61
N LEU A 279 -1.52 -1.62 2.49
CA LEU A 279 -1.34 -0.40 3.28
C LEU A 279 -2.25 0.72 2.73
N THR A 280 -2.85 1.52 3.62
CA THR A 280 -3.66 2.70 3.23
C THR A 280 -2.78 3.85 2.73
N GLY A 281 -1.50 3.83 3.10
CA GLY A 281 -0.55 4.92 2.93
C GLY A 281 -0.46 5.85 4.14
N GLU A 282 -1.33 5.69 5.15
CA GLU A 282 -1.18 6.36 6.44
C GLU A 282 -0.10 5.69 7.28
N SER A 283 0.81 6.49 7.82
CA SER A 283 1.85 6.02 8.73
C SER A 283 2.28 7.09 9.72
N GLU A 284 2.83 6.64 10.85
CA GLU A 284 3.56 7.49 11.80
C GLU A 284 4.92 6.90 12.17
N GLU A 285 5.92 7.76 12.30
CA GLU A 285 7.30 7.37 12.61
C GLU A 285 7.79 8.04 13.90
N TYR A 286 8.42 7.24 14.76
CA TYR A 286 9.04 7.72 16.00
C TYR A 286 10.51 7.32 16.05
N LEU A 287 11.34 8.22 16.59
CA LEU A 287 12.78 7.98 16.75
C LEU A 287 13.07 7.07 17.95
N LEU A 288 13.99 6.14 17.75
CA LEU A 288 14.58 5.30 18.79
C LEU A 288 16.00 5.82 19.08
N SER A 289 16.16 6.44 20.24
CA SER A 289 17.45 6.98 20.70
C SER A 289 18.33 5.88 21.28
N GLU A 290 19.63 6.06 21.12
CA GLU A 290 20.65 5.17 21.69
C GLU A 290 20.55 5.09 23.21
N VAL A 291 20.76 3.89 23.76
CA VAL A 291 20.85 3.64 25.19
C VAL A 291 22.21 3.05 25.54
N GLY A 292 22.83 3.55 26.62
CA GLY A 292 23.99 2.91 27.24
C GLY A 292 25.29 2.96 26.44
N GLY A 293 25.43 3.85 25.45
CA GLY A 293 26.63 3.91 24.61
C GLY A 293 26.73 2.74 23.62
N SER A 294 25.60 2.14 23.26
CA SER A 294 25.52 0.97 22.38
C SER A 294 25.98 1.24 20.94
N GLY A 295 25.96 2.50 20.51
CA GLY A 295 26.10 2.91 19.11
C GLY A 295 24.89 2.56 18.23
N VAL A 296 23.79 2.07 18.81
CA VAL A 296 22.58 1.64 18.09
C VAL A 296 21.48 2.68 18.25
N SER A 297 20.90 3.14 17.15
CA SER A 297 19.75 4.07 17.13
C SER A 297 18.90 3.79 15.90
N GLY A 298 17.72 4.39 15.76
CA GLY A 298 16.89 4.15 14.59
C GLY A 298 15.50 4.75 14.68
N SER A 299 14.54 4.09 14.06
CA SER A 299 13.13 4.46 14.10
C SER A 299 12.22 3.25 14.20
N VAL A 300 10.99 3.52 14.64
CA VAL A 300 9.84 2.63 14.55
C VAL A 300 8.75 3.33 13.74
N THR A 301 8.24 2.66 12.72
CA THR A 301 7.16 3.14 11.85
C THR A 301 5.93 2.27 12.04
N PHE A 302 4.78 2.90 12.27
CA PHE A 302 3.47 2.29 12.32
C PHE A 302 2.77 2.62 11.00
N SER A 303 2.32 1.63 10.24
CA SER A 303 1.59 1.83 8.99
C SER A 303 0.24 1.15 9.04
N GLU A 304 -0.80 1.88 8.64
CA GLU A 304 -2.17 1.38 8.62
C GLU A 304 -2.41 0.44 7.45
N ARG A 305 -3.06 -0.69 7.72
CA ARG A 305 -3.60 -1.60 6.71
C ARG A 305 -5.07 -1.32 6.44
N MET A 306 -5.58 -1.69 5.28
CA MET A 306 -6.99 -1.53 4.88
C MET A 306 -7.97 -2.21 5.86
N ASN A 307 -7.55 -3.28 6.55
CA ASN A 307 -8.33 -3.92 7.62
C ASN A 307 -8.24 -3.23 8.99
N GLY A 308 -7.56 -2.09 9.11
CA GLY A 308 -7.39 -1.33 10.36
C GLY A 308 -6.30 -1.87 11.30
N ASN A 309 -5.66 -2.99 10.96
CA ASN A 309 -4.49 -3.50 11.68
C ASN A 309 -3.25 -2.65 11.39
N THR A 310 -2.21 -2.84 12.20
CA THR A 310 -0.96 -2.06 12.05
C THR A 310 0.21 -2.93 11.64
N LEU A 311 0.91 -2.53 10.57
CA LEU A 311 2.26 -3.01 10.30
C LEU A 311 3.25 -2.15 11.08
N VAL A 312 3.98 -2.75 12.02
CA VAL A 312 5.07 -2.10 12.75
C VAL A 312 6.39 -2.51 12.13
N VAL A 313 7.16 -1.53 11.67
CA VAL A 313 8.50 -1.72 11.10
C VAL A 313 9.51 -1.04 12.00
N ILE A 314 10.57 -1.75 12.37
CA ILE A 314 11.71 -1.17 13.10
C ILE A 314 12.92 -1.19 12.18
N SER A 315 13.64 -0.08 12.14
CA SER A 315 14.87 0.10 11.38
C SER A 315 15.94 0.72 12.28
N LEU A 316 17.04 0.00 12.49
CA LEU A 316 18.16 0.40 13.33
C LEU A 316 19.42 0.59 12.49
N THR A 317 20.18 1.62 12.84
CA THR A 317 21.53 1.90 12.36
C THR A 317 22.52 1.59 13.48
N GLY A 318 23.73 1.14 13.11
CA GLY A 318 24.76 0.71 14.07
C GLY A 318 24.58 -0.72 14.56
N ASP A 319 23.47 -1.37 14.23
CA ASP A 319 23.25 -2.79 14.51
C ASP A 319 23.89 -3.68 13.43
N ALA A 320 25.16 -4.04 13.65
CA ALA A 320 25.88 -4.99 12.80
C ALA A 320 25.70 -6.47 13.23
N SER A 321 24.82 -6.74 14.20
CA SER A 321 24.68 -8.07 14.79
C SER A 321 23.60 -8.89 14.10
N ASP A 322 23.89 -10.16 13.80
CA ASP A 322 22.89 -11.16 13.40
C ASP A 322 22.13 -11.72 14.63
N SER A 323 22.37 -11.17 15.82
CA SER A 323 21.71 -11.60 17.04
C SER A 323 20.28 -11.08 17.10
N ASN A 324 19.35 -11.94 17.50
CA ASN A 324 17.97 -11.56 17.77
C ASN A 324 17.91 -10.54 18.90
N ARG A 325 17.35 -9.36 18.62
CA ARG A 325 17.09 -8.30 19.60
C ARG A 325 15.60 -8.27 19.95
N PRO A 326 15.20 -8.81 21.11
CA PRO A 326 13.84 -8.71 21.60
C PRO A 326 13.38 -7.26 21.62
N THR A 327 12.14 -7.03 21.19
CA THR A 327 11.60 -5.69 21.05
C THR A 327 10.15 -5.65 21.50
N HIS A 328 9.80 -4.62 22.24
CA HIS A 328 8.50 -4.54 22.92
C HIS A 328 7.95 -3.12 22.88
N ILE A 329 6.62 -3.01 22.85
CA ILE A 329 5.90 -1.79 23.20
C ILE A 329 5.47 -1.90 24.66
N HIS A 330 5.72 -0.84 25.42
CA HIS A 330 5.39 -0.70 26.84
C HIS A 330 4.38 0.43 27.06
N THR A 331 3.65 0.37 28.18
CA THR A 331 2.85 1.50 28.68
C THR A 331 3.72 2.60 29.29
N GLY A 332 3.23 3.84 29.31
CA GLY A 332 3.92 4.95 29.95
C GLY A 332 4.93 5.62 29.03
N SER A 333 6.12 5.93 29.55
CA SER A 333 7.18 6.62 28.79
C SER A 333 8.57 6.11 29.18
N THR A 334 9.59 6.50 28.42
CA THR A 334 11.00 6.23 28.73
C THR A 334 11.46 6.80 30.08
N THR A 335 10.75 7.81 30.62
CA THR A 335 11.03 8.42 31.93
C THR A 335 10.09 7.94 33.04
N SER A 336 8.98 7.29 32.69
CA SER A 336 8.05 6.63 33.61
C SER A 336 7.67 5.26 33.03
N PRO A 337 8.56 4.25 33.16
CA PRO A 337 8.40 2.95 32.53
C PRO A 337 7.20 2.17 33.07
N GLY A 338 6.45 1.55 32.16
CA GLY A 338 5.37 0.63 32.45
C GLY A 338 5.61 -0.79 31.93
N GLY A 339 4.57 -1.61 32.00
CA GLY A 339 4.62 -3.02 31.58
C GLY A 339 4.63 -3.19 30.06
N ILE A 340 5.05 -4.37 29.59
CA ILE A 340 4.95 -4.76 28.18
C ILE A 340 3.48 -4.93 27.82
N VAL A 341 3.08 -4.36 26.67
CA VAL A 341 1.73 -4.50 26.13
C VAL A 341 1.67 -5.11 24.75
N ILE A 342 2.76 -5.08 23.98
CA ILE A 342 2.87 -5.76 22.69
C ILE A 342 4.27 -6.34 22.55
N HIS A 343 4.36 -7.64 22.23
CA HIS A 343 5.59 -8.26 21.77
C HIS A 343 5.74 -8.01 20.27
N LEU A 344 6.89 -7.46 19.87
CA LEU A 344 7.23 -7.26 18.47
C LEU A 344 8.23 -8.34 18.02
N SER A 345 8.28 -8.59 16.72
CA SER A 345 9.30 -9.43 16.11
C SER A 345 10.69 -8.89 16.47
N ASN A 346 11.58 -9.81 16.85
CA ASN A 346 12.96 -9.47 17.18
C ASN A 346 13.63 -8.74 16.01
N VAL A 347 14.34 -7.65 16.30
CA VAL A 347 15.17 -6.98 15.30
C VAL A 347 16.36 -7.88 14.97
N LYS A 348 16.57 -8.11 13.66
CA LYS A 348 17.67 -8.91 13.13
C LYS A 348 18.25 -8.19 11.92
N ASN A 349 19.58 -8.07 11.86
CA ASN A 349 20.27 -7.31 10.81
C ASN A 349 19.73 -5.87 10.67
N GLY A 350 19.46 -5.23 11.82
CA GLY A 350 18.95 -3.87 11.88
C GLY A 350 17.49 -3.67 11.49
N ALA A 351 16.71 -4.71 11.16
CA ALA A 351 15.29 -4.54 10.85
C ALA A 351 14.35 -5.59 11.46
N SER A 352 13.10 -5.22 11.69
CA SER A 352 11.99 -6.17 11.89
C SER A 352 10.67 -5.64 11.35
N LYS A 353 9.74 -6.56 11.10
CA LYS A 353 8.36 -6.28 10.73
C LYS A 353 7.43 -7.12 11.61
N THR A 354 6.38 -6.50 12.13
CA THR A 354 5.37 -7.17 12.96
C THR A 354 3.98 -6.75 12.51
N ASN A 355 3.09 -7.72 12.30
CA ASN A 355 1.68 -7.43 12.10
C ASN A 355 0.97 -7.41 13.46
N VAL A 356 0.50 -6.24 13.88
CA VAL A 356 -0.16 -6.03 15.17
C VAL A 356 -1.67 -5.97 14.96
N THR A 357 -2.38 -6.87 15.65
CA THR A 357 -3.84 -6.98 15.65
C THR A 357 -4.44 -6.88 17.05
N ALA A 358 -3.64 -7.11 18.09
CA ALA A 358 -4.06 -7.12 19.48
C ALA A 358 -2.90 -6.80 20.43
N PHE A 359 -3.23 -6.38 21.65
CA PHE A 359 -2.33 -6.37 22.78
C PHE A 359 -1.98 -7.81 23.23
N SER A 360 -0.93 -7.95 24.03
CA SER A 360 -0.48 -9.24 24.58
C SER A 360 -1.54 -9.94 25.46
N ASP A 361 -2.57 -9.23 25.91
CA ASP A 361 -3.70 -9.81 26.66
C ASP A 361 -4.84 -10.33 25.75
N GLY A 362 -4.70 -10.18 24.44
CA GLY A 362 -5.68 -10.59 23.44
C GLY A 362 -6.72 -9.53 23.07
N THR A 363 -6.71 -8.37 23.72
CA THR A 363 -7.59 -7.25 23.36
C THR A 363 -7.18 -6.71 21.98
N ALA A 364 -8.11 -6.70 21.03
CA ALA A 364 -7.87 -6.16 19.70
C ALA A 364 -7.46 -4.68 19.77
N VAL A 365 -6.57 -4.26 18.87
CA VAL A 365 -6.11 -2.87 18.77
C VAL A 365 -5.98 -2.48 17.30
N THR A 366 -6.55 -1.33 16.96
CA THR A 366 -6.47 -0.74 15.62
C THR A 366 -5.29 0.23 15.51
N TYR A 367 -4.92 0.58 14.29
CA TYR A 367 -3.93 1.62 14.00
C TYR A 367 -4.24 2.94 14.73
N SER A 368 -5.47 3.45 14.60
CA SER A 368 -5.89 4.72 15.22
C SER A 368 -5.76 4.73 16.75
N GLU A 369 -6.02 3.59 17.40
CA GLU A 369 -5.83 3.44 18.84
C GLU A 369 -4.34 3.36 19.20
N LEU A 370 -3.54 2.64 18.40
CA LEU A 370 -2.13 2.43 18.67
C LEU A 370 -1.30 3.72 18.52
N ILE A 371 -1.57 4.55 17.50
CA ILE A 371 -0.84 5.81 17.29
C ILE A 371 -1.17 6.90 18.32
N THR A 372 -2.23 6.74 19.12
CA THR A 372 -2.55 7.66 20.23
C THR A 372 -2.16 7.08 21.59
N TYR A 373 -1.73 5.82 21.62
CA TYR A 373 -1.38 5.09 22.83
C TYR A 373 -0.25 5.77 23.61
N ALA A 374 -0.40 5.85 24.94
CA ALA A 374 0.64 6.35 25.84
C ALA A 374 1.67 5.24 26.09
N GLY A 375 2.68 5.16 25.23
CA GLY A 375 3.68 4.10 25.30
C GLY A 375 5.07 4.48 24.84
N TYR A 376 5.97 3.51 24.91
CA TYR A 376 7.32 3.61 24.39
C TYR A 376 7.82 2.25 23.91
N VAL A 377 8.80 2.27 23.01
CA VAL A 377 9.44 1.08 22.46
C VAL A 377 10.79 0.88 23.14
N ASN A 378 11.07 -0.38 23.48
CA ASN A 378 12.37 -0.84 23.96
C ASN A 378 12.95 -1.87 23.00
N VAL A 379 14.22 -1.68 22.64
CA VAL A 379 15.03 -2.68 21.92
C VAL A 379 16.10 -3.20 22.87
N HIS A 380 16.08 -4.50 23.11
CA HIS A 380 17.02 -5.19 24.01
C HIS A 380 18.30 -5.61 23.29
N ASN A 381 19.36 -5.89 24.06
CA ASN A 381 20.64 -6.28 23.50
C ASN A 381 20.60 -7.66 22.83
N ALA A 382 20.09 -8.68 23.53
CA ALA A 382 19.93 -10.04 23.00
C ALA A 382 18.89 -10.83 23.83
N GLU A 383 18.41 -11.96 23.31
CA GLU A 383 17.48 -12.86 24.03
C GLU A 383 17.99 -13.31 25.42
N GLY A 384 19.31 -13.52 25.56
CA GLY A 384 19.93 -13.90 26.83
C GLY A 384 20.21 -12.73 27.79
N ASP A 385 19.93 -11.49 27.38
CA ASP A 385 20.33 -10.27 28.07
C ASP A 385 19.26 -9.18 27.97
N LEU A 386 18.04 -9.51 28.42
CA LEU A 386 16.90 -8.60 28.42
C LEU A 386 17.09 -7.39 29.36
N GLY A 387 18.07 -7.43 30.26
CA GLY A 387 18.36 -6.32 31.18
C GLY A 387 19.09 -5.15 30.52
N ILE A 388 19.70 -5.35 29.36
CA ILE A 388 20.44 -4.32 28.62
C ILE A 388 19.61 -3.85 27.43
N LEU A 389 19.38 -2.54 27.38
CA LEU A 389 18.74 -1.85 26.27
C LEU A 389 19.80 -1.26 25.34
N VAL A 390 19.53 -1.28 24.04
CA VAL A 390 20.41 -0.67 23.03
C VAL A 390 19.77 0.55 22.38
N ALA A 391 18.45 0.57 22.25
CA ALA A 391 17.70 1.73 21.77
C ALA A 391 16.31 1.80 22.42
N GLN A 392 15.78 3.01 22.60
CA GLN A 392 14.42 3.24 23.12
C GLN A 392 13.80 4.54 22.58
N GLY A 393 12.48 4.63 22.56
CA GLY A 393 11.80 5.86 22.14
C GLY A 393 10.33 5.91 22.54
N ASN A 394 9.83 7.09 22.88
CA ASN A 394 8.40 7.29 23.14
C ASN A 394 7.60 7.20 21.85
N ILE A 395 6.37 6.71 21.93
CA ILE A 395 5.41 6.64 20.83
C ILE A 395 4.08 7.28 21.25
N GLY A 396 3.20 7.50 20.28
CA GLY A 396 1.85 8.05 20.48
C GLY A 396 1.82 9.29 21.38
N SER A 397 0.92 9.30 22.37
CA SER A 397 0.76 10.47 23.25
C SER A 397 2.00 10.75 24.13
N SER A 398 2.82 9.73 24.42
CA SER A 398 4.09 9.90 25.14
C SER A 398 5.15 10.57 24.28
N ALA A 399 5.12 10.40 22.96
CA ALA A 399 5.99 11.13 22.03
C ALA A 399 5.58 12.60 21.92
N ALA A 400 4.27 12.86 21.84
CA ALA A 400 3.72 14.23 21.80
C ALA A 400 3.93 15.02 23.10
N ALA A 401 4.23 14.36 24.22
CA ALA A 401 4.66 15.00 25.47
C ALA A 401 6.11 15.50 25.42
N GLY A 402 6.91 15.01 24.47
CA GLY A 402 8.34 15.32 24.30
C GLY A 402 8.68 16.53 23.43
N THR A 403 7.72 17.15 22.74
CA THR A 403 7.98 18.38 21.96
C THR A 403 7.98 19.58 22.90
N ALA A 404 9.17 20.06 23.26
CA ALA A 404 9.30 21.27 24.06
C ALA A 404 8.68 22.47 23.31
N THR A 405 7.72 23.17 23.93
CA THR A 405 7.21 24.44 23.39
C THR A 405 8.12 25.58 23.85
N ASN A 406 8.69 26.35 22.91
CA ASN A 406 9.70 27.37 23.20
C ASN A 406 9.11 28.79 23.35
N TYR A 407 9.60 29.51 24.37
CA TYR A 407 9.44 30.95 24.55
C TYR A 407 10.82 31.62 24.55
N ASP A 408 10.99 32.64 23.73
CA ASP A 408 12.14 33.54 23.80
C ASP A 408 11.77 34.71 24.73
N VAL A 409 12.57 34.95 25.76
CA VAL A 409 12.30 35.92 26.83
C VAL A 409 13.44 36.93 26.90
N ALA A 410 13.15 38.18 26.56
CA ALA A 410 14.08 39.30 26.71
C ALA A 410 13.58 40.31 27.77
N ASN A 411 14.40 41.29 28.15
CA ASN A 411 13.96 42.40 29.01
C ASN A 411 13.72 43.69 28.20
N SER A 412 12.68 44.43 28.59
CA SER A 412 12.46 45.81 28.18
C SER A 412 12.70 46.73 29.38
N GLY A 413 13.94 47.22 29.47
CA GLY A 413 14.40 48.00 30.62
C GLY A 413 14.20 47.25 31.94
N MET A 414 13.69 47.94 32.96
CA MET A 414 13.41 47.40 34.29
C MET A 414 11.91 47.11 34.52
N THR A 415 11.10 47.20 33.47
CA THR A 415 9.63 47.25 33.60
C THR A 415 8.93 46.02 33.06
N ALA A 416 9.52 45.27 32.12
CA ALA A 416 8.87 44.08 31.58
C ALA A 416 9.85 43.02 31.07
N TYR A 417 9.45 41.75 31.17
CA TYR A 417 9.91 40.71 30.26
C TYR A 417 9.07 40.77 28.97
N THR A 418 9.72 40.57 27.83
CA THR A 418 9.06 40.46 26.52
C THR A 418 9.16 39.04 26.01
N PHE A 419 8.02 38.43 25.71
CA PHE A 419 7.93 37.05 25.24
C PHE A 419 7.63 37.00 23.74
N THR A 420 8.34 36.13 23.04
CA THR A 420 8.08 35.74 21.64
C THR A 420 8.04 34.21 21.55
N GLY A 421 7.15 33.66 20.73
CA GLY A 421 6.93 32.21 20.62
C GLY A 421 5.56 31.78 21.17
N ASN A 422 5.10 30.60 20.76
CA ASN A 422 3.79 30.03 21.11
C ASN A 422 2.61 31.03 20.93
N GLY A 423 2.55 31.71 19.79
CA GLY A 423 1.49 32.68 19.46
C GLY A 423 1.68 34.08 20.06
N LEU A 424 2.77 34.32 20.80
CA LEU A 424 3.14 35.64 21.31
C LEU A 424 4.20 36.29 20.41
N THR A 425 4.08 37.61 20.25
CA THR A 425 5.04 38.43 19.50
C THR A 425 5.42 39.65 20.34
N ASN A 426 6.63 39.65 20.92
CA ASN A 426 7.14 40.72 21.80
C ASN A 426 6.14 41.20 22.86
N SER A 427 5.36 40.27 23.41
CA SER A 427 4.31 40.60 24.38
C SER A 427 4.93 40.92 25.73
N SER A 428 4.57 42.06 26.33
CA SER A 428 5.13 42.53 27.61
C SER A 428 4.39 41.92 28.80
N ASN A 429 5.12 41.22 29.67
CA ASN A 429 4.59 40.54 30.86
C ASN A 429 3.28 39.76 30.62
N PRO A 430 3.17 38.91 29.58
CA PRO A 430 1.94 38.19 29.30
C PRO A 430 1.69 37.12 30.37
N ASN A 431 0.42 36.87 30.69
CA ASN A 431 0.07 35.60 31.33
C ASN A 431 0.20 34.48 30.29
N ILE A 432 0.77 33.35 30.70
CA ILE A 432 0.99 32.20 29.82
C ILE A 432 0.25 30.98 30.37
N THR A 433 -0.06 30.02 29.49
CA THR A 433 -0.72 28.78 29.86
C THR A 433 0.16 27.61 29.47
N LEU A 434 0.42 26.72 30.43
CA LEU A 434 1.20 25.50 30.25
C LEU A 434 0.33 24.29 30.61
N GLN A 435 0.63 23.13 30.02
CA GLN A 435 -0.08 21.88 30.25
C GLN A 435 0.76 20.91 31.08
N ARG A 436 0.12 20.21 32.02
CA ARG A 436 0.75 19.11 32.77
C ARG A 436 1.27 18.04 31.82
N GLY A 437 2.43 17.46 32.13
CA GLY A 437 3.08 16.44 31.32
C GLY A 437 3.77 16.94 30.04
N LYS A 438 3.68 18.24 29.72
CA LYS A 438 4.42 18.85 28.61
C LYS A 438 5.74 19.46 29.09
N THR A 439 6.69 19.56 28.16
CA THR A 439 7.96 20.27 28.36
C THR A 439 7.89 21.66 27.71
N TYR A 440 8.44 22.65 28.38
CA TYR A 440 8.59 24.02 27.87
C TYR A 440 10.02 24.49 28.04
N THR A 441 10.51 25.29 27.10
CA THR A 441 11.81 25.96 27.19
C THR A 441 11.61 27.47 27.18
N PHE A 442 12.32 28.17 28.05
CA PHE A 442 12.43 29.63 28.07
C PHE A 442 13.87 29.99 27.75
N THR A 443 14.11 30.52 26.56
CA THR A 443 15.42 31.05 26.17
C THR A 443 15.53 32.47 26.69
N ILE A 444 16.33 32.67 27.73
CA ILE A 444 16.47 33.95 28.42
C ILE A 444 17.60 34.76 27.80
N ASP A 445 17.29 35.97 27.35
CA ASP A 445 18.24 37.01 26.94
C ASP A 445 17.90 38.32 27.67
N ALA A 446 18.11 38.31 29.00
CA ALA A 446 17.68 39.37 29.90
C ALA A 446 18.78 39.70 30.94
N PRO A 447 20.00 40.08 30.51
CA PRO A 447 21.15 40.22 31.40
C PRO A 447 20.87 41.20 32.54
N GLY A 448 21.12 40.77 33.78
CA GLY A 448 20.81 41.56 34.99
C GLY A 448 19.36 41.45 35.47
N HIS A 449 18.53 40.65 34.78
CA HIS A 449 17.14 40.37 35.16
C HIS A 449 16.90 38.85 35.28
N PRO A 450 17.33 38.21 36.40
CA PRO A 450 17.12 36.79 36.66
C PRO A 450 15.64 36.37 36.57
N PHE A 451 15.31 35.42 35.70
CA PHE A 451 13.95 34.94 35.47
C PHE A 451 13.63 33.75 36.38
N TRP A 452 12.68 33.92 37.30
CA TRP A 452 12.31 32.90 38.27
C TRP A 452 10.88 32.39 38.06
N ILE A 453 10.70 31.07 38.00
CA ILE A 453 9.39 30.41 38.18
C ILE A 453 9.17 30.19 39.68
N LYS A 454 8.04 30.66 40.20
CA LYS A 454 7.76 30.78 41.64
C LYS A 454 6.33 30.37 41.99
N SER A 455 6.13 29.92 43.22
CA SER A 455 4.80 29.61 43.78
C SER A 455 4.06 30.86 44.29
N THR A 456 4.78 31.97 44.51
CA THR A 456 4.24 33.25 45.00
C THR A 456 4.78 34.38 44.12
N GLN A 457 3.93 35.35 43.79
CA GLN A 457 4.29 36.50 42.96
C GLN A 457 5.00 37.58 43.79
N GLU A 458 6.33 37.53 43.83
CA GLU A 458 7.17 38.47 44.57
C GLU A 458 8.59 38.50 44.01
N THR A 459 9.35 39.57 44.31
CA THR A 459 10.78 39.67 44.01
C THR A 459 11.64 38.78 44.93
N GLY A 460 12.94 38.69 44.67
CA GLY A 460 13.88 37.81 45.37
C GLY A 460 13.80 36.34 44.93
N SER A 461 14.64 35.50 45.51
CA SER A 461 14.76 34.07 45.18
C SER A 461 13.94 33.13 46.08
N SER A 462 13.32 33.66 47.14
CA SER A 462 12.39 32.90 48.00
C SER A 462 11.20 32.36 47.19
N ASN A 463 10.58 31.26 47.62
CA ASN A 463 9.40 30.66 46.95
C ASN A 463 9.65 30.22 45.48
N ALA A 464 10.90 29.95 45.11
CA ALA A 464 11.25 29.32 43.84
C ALA A 464 10.56 27.96 43.70
N TYR A 465 9.89 27.74 42.57
CA TYR A 465 9.30 26.45 42.23
C TYR A 465 10.28 25.69 41.34
N ASN A 466 10.96 24.69 41.92
CA ASN A 466 12.03 23.94 41.24
C ASN A 466 11.60 22.53 40.79
N SER A 467 10.37 22.10 41.09
CA SER A 467 9.88 20.79 40.65
C SER A 467 9.68 20.80 39.13
N GLY A 468 10.47 20.01 38.41
CA GLY A 468 10.47 19.97 36.95
C GLY A 468 11.16 21.15 36.26
N VAL A 469 11.76 22.09 37.00
CA VAL A 469 12.44 23.28 36.44
C VAL A 469 13.95 23.14 36.54
N THR A 470 14.66 23.30 35.42
CA THR A 470 16.13 23.39 35.33
C THR A 470 16.54 24.77 34.85
N GLY A 471 17.61 25.35 35.39
CA GLY A 471 18.09 26.71 35.02
C GLY A 471 17.36 27.87 35.71
N ASN A 472 16.51 27.60 36.70
CA ASN A 472 15.68 28.63 37.36
C ASN A 472 16.53 29.80 37.90
N GLY A 473 16.13 31.04 37.60
CA GLY A 473 16.87 32.24 37.99
C GLY A 473 17.96 32.67 37.01
N GLU A 474 18.09 32.05 35.83
CA GLU A 474 19.00 32.54 34.80
C GLU A 474 18.58 33.91 34.28
N SER A 475 19.56 34.79 34.05
CA SER A 475 19.38 36.06 33.33
C SER A 475 19.87 36.00 31.89
N SER A 476 20.56 34.92 31.51
CA SER A 476 20.98 34.61 30.15
C SER A 476 21.23 33.11 30.07
N GLY A 477 20.57 32.42 29.15
CA GLY A 477 20.64 30.96 29.02
C GLY A 477 19.28 30.31 28.74
N THR A 478 19.08 29.09 29.22
CA THR A 478 17.86 28.31 28.93
C THR A 478 17.29 27.72 30.19
N ILE A 479 16.04 28.06 30.48
CA ILE A 479 15.25 27.47 31.56
C ILE A 479 14.32 26.44 30.95
N THR A 480 14.41 25.19 31.41
CA THR A 480 13.51 24.11 30.96
C THR A 480 12.52 23.79 32.06
N PHE A 481 11.23 23.75 31.73
CA PHE A 481 10.16 23.33 32.65
C PHE A 481 9.41 22.13 32.09
N VAL A 482 9.66 20.95 32.65
CA VAL A 482 8.85 19.75 32.48
C VAL A 482 7.73 19.81 33.51
N VAL A 483 6.50 20.14 33.09
CA VAL A 483 5.40 20.42 34.02
C VAL A 483 4.94 19.11 34.70
N PRO A 484 5.15 18.94 36.02
CA PRO A 484 4.76 17.71 36.71
C PRO A 484 3.24 17.47 36.69
N GLY A 485 2.83 16.20 36.76
CA GLY A 485 1.41 15.83 36.85
C GLY A 485 0.70 16.34 38.11
N ASP A 486 1.45 16.74 39.13
CA ASP A 486 0.96 17.32 40.39
C ASP A 486 1.23 18.83 40.51
N ALA A 487 1.63 19.49 39.41
CA ALA A 487 1.88 20.93 39.41
C ALA A 487 0.63 21.73 39.86
N PRO A 488 0.79 22.76 40.73
CA PRO A 488 -0.31 23.63 41.11
C PRO A 488 -0.98 24.28 39.89
N ALA A 489 -2.29 24.52 39.95
CA ALA A 489 -3.03 25.15 38.84
C ALA A 489 -2.55 26.57 38.50
N LYS A 490 -1.81 27.22 39.41
CA LYS A 490 -1.27 28.56 39.23
C LYS A 490 0.16 28.65 39.78
N LEU A 491 1.05 29.18 38.95
CA LEU A 491 2.41 29.59 39.29
C LEU A 491 2.65 31.02 38.75
N PHE A 492 3.83 31.56 38.98
CA PHE A 492 4.22 32.89 38.51
C PHE A 492 5.62 32.86 37.93
N TYR A 493 5.90 33.74 36.97
CA TYR A 493 7.28 34.13 36.68
C TYR A 493 7.57 35.53 37.20
N ASN A 494 8.78 35.77 37.71
CA ASN A 494 9.17 37.05 38.31
C ASN A 494 10.65 37.35 38.06
N CYS A 495 10.99 38.62 37.89
CA CYS A 495 12.37 39.07 38.01
C CYS A 495 12.79 39.09 39.48
N GLU A 496 14.03 38.68 39.77
CA GLU A 496 14.56 38.72 41.14
C GLU A 496 14.59 40.15 41.72
N PHE A 497 14.87 41.16 40.89
CA PHE A 497 15.10 42.52 41.38
C PHE A 497 13.95 43.50 41.12
N HIS A 498 13.16 43.27 40.07
CA HIS A 498 12.22 44.27 39.56
C HIS A 498 10.78 43.77 39.67
N ALA A 499 10.01 44.35 40.61
CA ALA A 499 8.64 43.94 40.90
C ALA A 499 7.66 44.11 39.72
N ALA A 500 7.99 44.97 38.76
CA ALA A 500 7.18 45.19 37.56
C ALA A 500 7.32 44.06 36.51
N MET A 501 8.36 43.23 36.60
CA MET A 501 8.65 42.18 35.61
C MET A 501 8.10 40.83 36.09
N THR A 502 6.81 40.62 35.90
CA THR A 502 6.10 39.46 36.45
C THR A 502 4.87 39.11 35.63
N GLY A 503 4.40 37.86 35.71
CA GLY A 503 3.14 37.41 35.15
C GLY A 503 2.69 36.07 35.72
N GLU A 504 1.44 35.70 35.44
CA GLU A 504 0.87 34.42 35.87
C GLU A 504 1.18 33.30 34.86
N ILE A 505 1.38 32.09 35.39
CA ILE A 505 1.47 30.85 34.64
C ILE A 505 0.27 30.00 35.05
N ASN A 506 -0.71 29.86 34.13
CA ASN A 506 -1.88 29.01 34.34
C ASN A 506 -1.52 27.58 33.92
N ILE A 507 -1.73 26.61 34.80
CA ILE A 507 -1.46 25.19 34.51
C ILE A 507 -2.77 24.46 34.25
N THR A 508 -2.93 23.95 33.03
CA THR A 508 -4.08 23.15 32.59
C THR A 508 -3.69 21.69 32.40
N ASP A 509 -4.70 20.85 32.16
CA ASP A 509 -4.51 19.46 31.75
C ASP A 509 -4.31 19.34 30.22
#